data_AF-A0A1F7Q0J2-F1
#
_entry.id   AF-A0A1F7Q0J2-F1
#
_cell.length_a   1.000
_cell.length_b   1.000
_cell.length_c   1.000
_cell.angle_alpha   90.00
_cell.angle_beta   90.00
_cell.angle_gamma   90.00
#
_symmetry.space_group_name_H-M   'P 1'
#
loop_
_entity.id
_entity.type
_entity.pdbx_description
1 polymer ?
#
loop_
_entity_poly.entity_id
_entity_poly.type
_entity_poly.pdbx_seq_one_letter_code
_entity_poly.pdbx_strand_id
1 'polypeptide(L)'
;MGRPVPRLADPSRGAARRWLTGAALAAALLASAPAVSAQPPPAPGEDASARAFVEALRRKDPVAAARFQALREARERSVTELRAAETRYAAGGPELRAAFLAKLRGARRAYAETSLAILDFLDDRDTTTLTEYQAAIAELRALLEQRKQTRAELEKLLGDD
;
A
#
# COMPACT_ATOMS: atom_id res chain seq x y z
N MET A 1 55.90 -8.93 -29.04
CA MET A 1 55.99 -10.29 -28.50
C MET A 1 55.13 -10.36 -27.25
N GLY A 2 53.95 -10.98 -27.37
CA GLY A 2 53.02 -11.15 -26.26
C GLY A 2 53.45 -12.28 -25.34
N ARG A 3 53.24 -12.10 -24.04
CA ARG A 3 53.22 -13.19 -23.07
C ARG A 3 51.86 -13.22 -22.39
N PRO A 4 51.15 -14.35 -22.41
CA PRO A 4 49.83 -14.47 -21.83
C PRO A 4 49.94 -14.58 -20.30
N VAL A 5 49.14 -13.80 -19.59
CA VAL A 5 48.97 -13.95 -18.14
C VAL A 5 47.85 -14.98 -17.89
N PRO A 6 48.07 -15.98 -17.02
CA PRO A 6 47.13 -17.08 -16.82
C PRO A 6 45.83 -16.63 -16.15
N ARG A 7 44.73 -17.15 -16.70
CA ARG A 7 43.37 -17.05 -16.17
C ARG A 7 43.28 -17.89 -14.89
N LEU A 8 43.19 -17.24 -13.74
CA LEU A 8 42.82 -17.90 -12.48
C LEU A 8 41.35 -18.30 -12.59
N ALA A 9 41.12 -19.61 -12.58
CA ALA A 9 39.82 -20.20 -12.32
C ALA A 9 39.53 -20.03 -10.83
N ASP A 10 38.43 -19.34 -10.51
CA ASP A 10 37.90 -19.28 -9.15
C ASP A 10 36.77 -20.30 -8.99
N PRO A 11 36.89 -21.30 -8.08
CA PRO A 11 35.85 -22.24 -7.75
C PRO A 11 34.99 -21.71 -6.59
N SER A 12 33.86 -21.09 -6.88
CA SER A 12 32.79 -20.93 -5.89
C SER A 12 31.41 -21.08 -6.52
N ARG A 13 30.93 -22.33 -6.47
CA ARG A 13 29.52 -22.67 -6.54
C ARG A 13 28.84 -22.17 -5.26
N GLY A 14 27.68 -21.53 -5.41
CA GLY A 14 26.64 -21.50 -4.38
C GLY A 14 26.50 -20.19 -3.61
N ALA A 15 25.73 -19.26 -4.19
CA ALA A 15 24.77 -18.43 -3.43
C ALA A 15 23.91 -17.67 -4.44
N ALA A 16 22.80 -18.29 -4.87
CA ALA A 16 21.76 -17.62 -5.62
C ALA A 16 21.12 -16.53 -4.75
N ARG A 17 21.66 -15.31 -4.80
CA ARG A 17 20.99 -14.12 -4.27
C ARG A 17 19.79 -13.83 -5.16
N ARG A 18 18.61 -14.15 -4.64
CA ARG A 18 17.31 -13.75 -5.17
C ARG A 18 17.20 -12.22 -5.06
N TRP A 19 17.53 -11.52 -6.13
CA TRP A 19 17.14 -10.12 -6.32
C TRP A 19 15.74 -10.11 -6.91
N LEU A 20 14.76 -9.68 -6.12
CA LEU A 20 13.42 -9.35 -6.58
C LEU A 20 13.49 -8.01 -7.32
N THR A 21 13.82 -8.06 -8.61
CA THR A 21 13.63 -6.94 -9.54
C THR A 21 12.17 -6.93 -9.98
N GLY A 22 11.41 -5.96 -9.47
CA GLY A 22 10.10 -5.59 -9.98
C GLY A 22 10.20 -5.17 -11.45
N ALA A 23 9.35 -5.78 -12.27
CA ALA A 23 9.41 -5.84 -13.72
C ALA A 23 9.45 -4.48 -14.42
N ALA A 24 10.37 -4.36 -15.37
CA ALA A 24 10.23 -3.48 -16.52
C ALA A 24 9.93 -4.32 -17.77
N LEU A 25 9.16 -3.69 -18.65
CA LEU A 25 8.98 -3.94 -20.08
C LEU A 25 7.94 -4.98 -20.54
N ALA A 26 6.84 -4.40 -21.05
CA ALA A 26 6.52 -4.31 -22.47
C ALA A 26 6.14 -5.58 -23.25
N ALA A 27 5.04 -5.38 -23.98
CA ALA A 27 4.49 -6.22 -25.02
C ALA A 27 5.54 -6.73 -26.02
N ALA A 28 5.48 -8.03 -26.32
CA ALA A 28 5.22 -8.57 -27.64
C ALA A 28 5.22 -10.10 -27.60
N LEU A 29 4.21 -10.71 -28.25
CA LEU A 29 4.30 -11.86 -29.17
C LEU A 29 3.10 -12.80 -29.02
N LEU A 30 2.24 -12.78 -30.04
CA LEU A 30 1.41 -13.92 -30.39
C LEU A 30 2.33 -15.09 -30.76
N ALA A 31 2.26 -16.18 -30.00
CA ALA A 31 2.61 -17.51 -30.47
C ALA A 31 1.86 -18.55 -29.61
N SER A 32 1.00 -19.31 -30.27
CA SER A 32 0.14 -20.36 -29.76
C SER A 32 0.91 -21.45 -28.98
N ALA A 33 0.62 -21.56 -27.69
CA ALA A 33 0.84 -22.74 -26.85
C ALA A 33 -0.34 -22.81 -25.84
N PRO A 34 -0.79 -23.99 -25.39
CA PRO A 34 -2.01 -24.10 -24.61
C PRO A 34 -1.81 -23.34 -23.30
N ALA A 35 -2.54 -22.23 -23.15
CA ALA A 35 -2.59 -21.49 -21.91
C ALA A 35 -3.19 -22.42 -20.86
N VAL A 36 -2.34 -22.99 -20.01
CA VAL A 36 -2.74 -23.32 -18.65
C VAL A 36 -3.20 -21.98 -18.09
N SER A 37 -4.52 -21.81 -18.03
CA SER A 37 -5.14 -20.67 -17.38
C SER A 37 -4.67 -20.68 -15.94
N ALA A 38 -3.60 -19.94 -15.66
CA ALA A 38 -3.25 -19.55 -14.31
C ALA A 38 -4.34 -18.57 -13.90
N GLN A 39 -5.47 -19.14 -13.48
CA GLN A 39 -6.56 -18.41 -12.89
C GLN A 39 -5.92 -17.58 -11.75
N PRO A 40 -6.04 -16.24 -11.77
CA PRO A 40 -5.49 -15.44 -10.69
C PRO A 40 -6.06 -16.00 -9.38
N PRO A 41 -5.22 -16.15 -8.33
CA PRO A 41 -5.69 -16.68 -7.06
C PRO A 41 -6.94 -15.90 -6.63
N PRO A 42 -7.96 -16.57 -6.08
CA PRO A 42 -9.19 -15.91 -5.69
C PRO A 42 -8.84 -14.69 -4.84
N ALA A 43 -9.41 -13.54 -5.21
CA ALA A 43 -9.17 -12.31 -4.48
C ALA A 43 -9.45 -12.57 -3.00
N PRO A 44 -8.51 -12.24 -2.09
CA PRO A 44 -8.77 -12.40 -0.67
C PRO A 44 -10.06 -11.66 -0.35
N GLY A 45 -10.99 -12.35 0.33
CA GLY A 45 -12.22 -11.71 0.81
C GLY A 45 -11.89 -10.45 1.61
N GLU A 46 -12.84 -9.52 1.69
CA GLU A 46 -12.66 -8.21 2.35
C GLU A 46 -11.96 -8.32 3.71
N ASP A 47 -12.32 -9.34 4.50
CA ASP A 47 -11.70 -9.66 5.79
C ASP A 47 -10.21 -10.03 5.71
N ALA A 48 -9.79 -10.78 4.69
CA ALA A 48 -8.40 -11.16 4.51
C ALA A 48 -7.54 -9.95 4.10
N SER A 49 -8.07 -9.10 3.22
CA SER A 49 -7.41 -7.84 2.84
C SER A 49 -7.28 -6.89 4.03
N ALA A 50 -8.35 -6.76 4.82
CA ALA A 50 -8.34 -5.89 5.99
C ALA A 50 -7.42 -6.40 7.11
N ARG A 51 -7.35 -7.72 7.32
CA ARG A 51 -6.36 -8.33 8.24
C ARG A 51 -4.94 -8.07 7.77
N ALA A 52 -4.64 -8.29 6.49
CA ALA A 52 -3.32 -8.04 5.93
C ALA A 52 -2.89 -6.58 6.10
N PHE A 53 -3.82 -5.64 5.93
CA PHE A 53 -3.57 -4.22 6.18
C PHE A 53 -3.21 -3.94 7.64
N VAL A 54 -4.00 -4.44 8.60
CA VAL A 54 -3.72 -4.24 10.03
C VAL A 54 -2.38 -4.87 10.43
N GLU A 55 -2.05 -6.05 9.90
CA GLU A 55 -0.75 -6.70 10.16
C GLU A 55 0.42 -5.93 9.54
N ALA A 56 0.25 -5.35 8.36
CA ALA A 56 1.26 -4.48 7.76
C ALA A 56 1.44 -3.20 8.58
N LEU A 57 0.34 -2.59 9.00
CA LEU A 57 0.35 -1.39 9.83
C LEU A 57 1.00 -1.66 11.17
N ARG A 58 0.68 -2.78 11.84
CA ARG A 58 1.28 -3.16 13.13
C ARG A 58 2.80 -3.32 13.08
N ARG A 59 3.33 -3.79 11.95
CA ARG A 59 4.78 -3.94 11.73
C ARG A 59 5.48 -2.58 11.56
N LYS A 60 4.81 -1.58 10.96
CA LYS A 60 5.37 -0.23 10.76
C LYS A 60 5.15 0.65 11.99
N ASP A 61 3.92 0.67 12.50
CA ASP A 61 3.47 1.52 13.61
C ASP A 61 2.37 0.78 14.42
N PRO A 62 2.73 0.18 15.58
CA PRO A 62 1.77 -0.55 16.41
C PRO A 62 0.72 0.37 17.07
N VAL A 63 1.03 1.65 17.29
CA VAL A 63 0.10 2.61 17.89
C VAL A 63 -0.96 3.01 16.86
N ALA A 64 -0.56 3.29 15.62
CA ALA A 64 -1.48 3.55 14.53
C ALA A 64 -2.36 2.32 14.23
N ALA A 65 -1.81 1.11 14.33
CA ALA A 65 -2.59 -0.13 14.18
C ALA A 65 -3.68 -0.25 15.26
N ALA A 66 -3.35 0.03 16.52
CA ALA A 66 -4.33 0.03 17.61
C ALA A 66 -5.42 1.10 17.41
N ARG A 67 -5.03 2.30 16.99
CA ARG A 67 -5.98 3.39 16.69
C ARG A 67 -6.93 3.00 15.55
N PHE A 68 -6.40 2.44 14.46
CA PHE A 68 -7.21 2.00 13.33
C PHE A 68 -8.20 0.90 13.73
N GLN A 69 -7.76 -0.06 14.54
CA GLN A 69 -8.63 -1.12 15.06
C GLN A 69 -9.77 -0.54 15.91
N ALA A 70 -9.50 0.42 16.80
CA ALA A 70 -10.52 1.08 17.59
C ALA A 70 -11.53 1.87 16.73
N LEU A 71 -11.07 2.52 15.65
CA LEU A 71 -11.93 3.21 14.69
C LEU A 71 -12.87 2.23 13.96
N ARG A 72 -12.36 1.06 13.57
CA ARG A 72 -13.17 0.00 12.96
C ARG A 72 -14.25 -0.51 13.90
N GLU A 73 -13.89 -0.79 15.15
CA GLU A 73 -14.84 -1.24 16.17
C GLU A 73 -15.91 -0.16 16.46
N ALA A 74 -15.54 1.12 16.47
CA ALA A 74 -16.50 2.22 16.59
C ALA A 74 -17.47 2.26 15.41
N ARG A 75 -16.96 2.08 14.17
CA ARG A 75 -17.80 2.01 12.99
C ARG A 75 -18.74 0.80 13.01
N GLU A 76 -18.27 -0.38 13.37
CA GLU A 76 -19.09 -1.59 13.46
C GLU A 76 -20.25 -1.43 14.47
N ARG A 77 -19.97 -0.80 15.62
CA ARG A 77 -21.02 -0.43 16.58
C ARG A 77 -22.03 0.54 15.97
N SER A 78 -21.57 1.60 15.30
CA SER A 78 -22.46 2.58 14.66
C SER A 78 -23.35 1.96 13.57
N VAL A 79 -22.84 0.99 12.80
CA VAL A 79 -23.60 0.25 11.77
C VAL A 79 -24.70 -0.57 12.43
N THR A 80 -24.38 -1.25 13.53
CA THR A 80 -25.35 -2.04 14.29
C THR A 80 -26.46 -1.15 14.86
N GLU A 81 -26.09 0.00 15.43
CA GLU A 81 -27.05 0.97 15.96
C GLU A 81 -27.93 1.58 14.86
N LEU A 82 -27.34 1.90 13.71
CA LEU A 82 -28.06 2.40 12.54
C LEU A 82 -29.10 1.40 12.07
N ARG A 83 -28.70 0.13 11.86
CA ARG A 83 -29.64 -0.93 11.46
C ARG A 83 -30.77 -1.10 12.47
N ALA A 84 -30.46 -1.07 13.77
CA ALA A 84 -31.48 -1.16 14.81
C ALA A 84 -32.45 0.04 14.80
N ALA A 85 -31.96 1.25 14.54
CA ALA A 85 -32.79 2.44 14.41
C ALA A 85 -33.66 2.40 13.16
N GLU A 86 -33.13 1.93 12.03
CA GLU A 86 -33.87 1.73 10.77
C GLU A 86 -34.99 0.72 10.93
N THR A 87 -34.71 -0.43 11.54
CA THR A 87 -35.74 -1.46 11.82
C THR A 87 -36.87 -0.90 12.68
N ARG A 88 -36.56 -0.17 13.76
CA ARG A 88 -37.58 0.43 14.64
C ARG A 88 -38.41 1.51 13.93
N TYR A 89 -37.76 2.32 13.11
CA TYR A 89 -38.46 3.33 12.32
C TYR A 89 -39.38 2.69 11.26
N ALA A 90 -38.91 1.64 10.58
CA ALA A 90 -39.69 0.91 9.58
C ALA A 90 -40.91 0.21 10.20
N ALA A 91 -40.72 -0.43 11.37
CA ALA A 91 -41.75 -1.17 12.11
C ALA A 91 -42.79 -0.27 12.80
N GLY A 92 -42.49 1.01 13.02
CA GLY A 92 -43.43 1.96 13.60
C GLY A 92 -44.55 2.35 12.62
N GLY A 93 -45.79 2.39 13.11
CA GLY A 93 -46.89 3.10 12.43
C GLY A 93 -46.62 4.62 12.36
N PRO A 94 -47.47 5.40 11.65
CA PRO A 94 -47.25 6.83 11.41
C PRO A 94 -46.96 7.64 12.69
N GLU A 95 -47.65 7.32 13.78
CA GLU A 95 -47.52 8.00 15.07
C GLU A 95 -46.18 7.67 15.78
N LEU A 96 -45.71 6.43 15.69
CA LEU A 96 -44.44 6.00 16.31
C LEU A 96 -43.22 6.43 15.48
N ARG A 97 -43.37 6.58 14.15
CA ARG A 97 -42.28 7.04 13.27
C ARG A 97 -41.76 8.41 13.65
N ALA A 98 -42.64 9.34 14.02
CA ALA A 98 -42.25 10.68 14.46
C ALA A 98 -41.36 10.62 15.72
N ALA A 99 -41.68 9.74 16.67
CA ALA A 99 -40.89 9.54 17.89
C ALA A 99 -39.51 8.92 17.63
N PHE A 100 -39.37 8.03 16.64
CA PHE A 100 -38.10 7.39 16.31
C PHE A 100 -37.21 8.19 15.34
N LEU A 101 -37.75 9.23 14.71
CA LEU A 101 -37.05 10.00 13.69
C LEU A 101 -35.79 10.70 14.22
N ALA A 102 -35.83 11.24 15.44
CA ALA A 102 -34.66 11.83 16.08
C ALA A 102 -33.55 10.78 16.31
N LYS A 103 -33.94 9.58 16.77
CA LYS A 103 -33.00 8.48 17.02
C LYS A 103 -32.37 7.96 15.73
N LEU A 104 -33.15 7.85 14.65
CA LEU A 104 -32.64 7.48 13.33
C LEU A 104 -31.64 8.52 12.80
N ARG A 105 -31.93 9.82 12.93
CA ARG A 105 -31.00 10.89 12.54
C ARG A 105 -29.69 10.82 13.34
N GLY A 106 -29.78 10.61 14.65
CA GLY A 106 -28.61 10.44 15.51
C GLY A 106 -27.75 9.25 15.09
N ALA A 107 -28.35 8.09 14.83
CA ALA A 107 -27.62 6.90 14.40
C ALA A 107 -26.96 7.08 13.01
N ARG A 108 -27.64 7.75 12.07
CA ARG A 108 -27.05 8.12 10.77
C ARG A 108 -25.85 9.04 10.92
N ARG A 109 -25.95 10.03 11.81
CA ARG A 109 -24.86 10.95 12.11
C ARG A 109 -23.65 10.20 12.72
N ALA A 110 -23.88 9.35 13.72
CA ALA A 110 -22.81 8.56 14.33
C ALA A 110 -22.12 7.61 13.33
N TYR A 111 -22.88 7.00 12.43
CA TYR A 111 -22.33 6.20 11.33
C TYR A 111 -21.46 7.04 10.38
N ALA A 112 -21.93 8.24 10.00
CA ALA A 112 -21.16 9.14 9.16
C ALA A 112 -19.86 9.59 9.85
N GLU A 113 -19.93 10.02 11.12
CA GLU A 113 -18.79 10.48 11.90
C GLU A 113 -17.72 9.39 12.06
N THR A 114 -18.13 8.17 12.42
CA THR A 114 -17.18 7.04 12.55
C THR A 114 -16.61 6.57 11.22
N SER A 115 -17.37 6.69 10.13
CA SER A 115 -16.87 6.36 8.79
C SER A 115 -15.88 7.41 8.29
N LEU A 116 -16.14 8.70 8.52
CA LEU A 116 -15.22 9.79 8.19
C LEU A 116 -13.92 9.68 8.99
N ALA A 117 -13.99 9.37 10.29
CA ALA A 117 -12.78 9.20 11.11
C ALA A 117 -11.84 8.09 10.60
N ILE A 118 -12.38 7.05 9.95
CA ILE A 118 -11.57 6.04 9.26
C ILE A 118 -10.89 6.63 8.02
N LEU A 119 -11.63 7.41 7.21
CA LEU A 119 -11.07 8.05 6.01
C LEU A 119 -9.97 9.04 6.38
N ASP A 120 -10.21 9.92 7.36
CA ASP A 120 -9.23 10.89 7.85
C ASP A 120 -7.93 10.19 8.30
N PHE A 121 -8.05 9.07 9.02
CA PHE A 121 -6.89 8.27 9.42
C PHE A 121 -6.10 7.73 8.21
N LEU A 122 -6.79 7.26 7.17
CA LEU A 122 -6.15 6.73 5.97
C LEU A 122 -5.47 7.84 5.18
N ASP A 123 -6.14 8.98 5.02
CA ASP A 123 -5.61 10.16 4.33
C ASP A 123 -4.37 10.72 5.02
N ASP A 124 -4.37 10.82 6.35
CA ASP A 124 -3.19 11.23 7.13
C ASP A 124 -2.00 10.29 6.92
N ARG A 125 -2.26 8.97 6.96
CA ARG A 125 -1.24 7.93 6.76
C ARG A 125 -0.66 8.00 5.35
N ASP A 126 -1.52 8.14 4.34
CA ASP A 126 -1.12 8.17 2.94
C ASP A 126 -0.37 9.47 2.61
N THR A 127 -0.80 10.61 3.14
CA THR A 127 -0.10 11.89 3.01
C THR A 127 1.28 11.84 3.64
N THR A 128 1.41 11.24 4.82
CA THR A 128 2.70 11.03 5.50
C THR A 128 3.62 10.15 4.64
N THR A 129 3.09 9.02 4.16
CA THR A 129 3.85 8.08 3.31
C THR A 129 4.29 8.74 1.99
N LEU A 130 3.42 9.54 1.38
CA LEU A 130 3.74 10.29 0.17
C LEU A 130 4.88 11.29 0.41
N THR A 131 4.86 11.97 1.56
CA THR A 131 5.91 12.91 1.95
C THR A 131 7.25 12.19 2.15
N GLU A 132 7.26 11.03 2.82
CA GLU A 132 8.45 10.18 2.98
C GLU A 132 9.05 9.80 1.61
N TYR A 133 8.22 9.39 0.65
CA TYR A 133 8.69 9.04 -0.69
C TYR A 133 9.20 10.24 -1.47
N GLN A 134 8.56 11.40 -1.35
CA GLN A 134 9.04 12.62 -2.01
C GLN A 134 10.43 13.02 -1.51
N ALA A 135 10.68 12.91 -0.20
CA ALA A 135 12.00 13.14 0.39
C ALA A 135 13.05 12.15 -0.16
N ALA A 136 12.74 10.86 -0.15
CA ALA A 136 13.63 9.83 -0.69
C ALA A 136 13.95 10.03 -2.20
N ILE A 137 12.95 10.46 -2.99
CA ILE A 137 13.15 10.78 -4.41
C ILE A 137 14.08 11.99 -4.56
N ALA A 138 13.93 13.02 -3.72
CA ALA A 138 14.80 14.19 -3.77
C ALA A 138 16.25 13.85 -3.44
N GLU A 139 16.49 13.02 -2.41
CA GLU A 139 17.81 12.52 -2.05
C GLU A 139 18.46 11.74 -3.19
N LEU A 140 17.71 10.82 -3.82
CA LEU A 140 18.20 10.04 -4.95
C LEU A 140 18.57 10.93 -6.15
N ARG A 141 17.78 11.96 -6.43
CA ARG A 141 18.09 12.93 -7.50
C ARG A 141 19.40 13.67 -7.22
N ALA A 142 19.60 14.11 -5.97
CA ALA A 142 20.84 14.78 -5.57
C ALA A 142 22.06 13.86 -5.76
N LEU A 143 21.95 12.59 -5.34
CA LEU A 143 23.02 11.60 -5.53
C LEU A 143 23.32 11.33 -7.01
N LEU A 144 22.30 11.30 -7.87
CA LEU A 144 22.50 11.10 -9.31
C LEU A 144 23.22 12.29 -9.95
N GLU A 145 22.87 13.52 -9.60
CA GLU A 145 23.56 14.72 -10.10
C GLU A 145 25.00 14.79 -9.61
N GLN A 146 25.26 14.45 -8.34
CA GLN A 146 26.63 14.36 -7.82
C GLN A 146 27.46 13.36 -8.64
N ARG A 147 26.93 12.16 -8.89
CA ARG A 147 27.63 11.13 -9.69
C ARG A 147 27.87 11.58 -11.12
N LYS A 148 26.95 12.34 -11.71
CA LYS A 148 27.10 12.92 -13.06
C LYS A 148 28.22 13.96 -13.09
N GLN A 149 28.29 14.84 -12.10
CA GLN A 149 29.37 15.82 -11.98
C GLN A 149 30.72 15.15 -11.81
N THR A 150 30.83 14.23 -10.85
CA THR A 150 32.07 13.45 -10.64
C THR A 150 32.49 12.70 -11.90
N ARG A 151 31.54 12.09 -12.63
CA ARG A 151 31.84 11.43 -13.91
C ARG A 151 32.40 12.43 -14.92
N ALA A 152 31.77 13.59 -15.08
CA ALA A 152 32.23 14.61 -16.02
C ALA A 152 33.63 15.15 -15.65
N GLU A 153 33.94 15.28 -14.36
CA GLU A 153 35.27 15.67 -13.88
C GLU A 153 36.33 14.60 -14.22
N LEU A 154 36.02 13.32 -13.98
CA LEU A 154 36.92 12.22 -14.32
C LEU A 154 37.12 12.07 -15.83
N GLU A 155 36.07 12.27 -16.63
CA GLU A 155 36.16 12.23 -18.10
C GLU A 155 37.05 13.35 -18.65
N LYS A 156 37.03 14.55 -18.05
CA LYS A 156 37.96 15.63 -18.42
C LYS A 156 39.42 15.25 -18.18
N LEU A 157 39.74 14.65 -17.03
CA LEU A 157 41.09 14.21 -16.70
C LEU A 157 41.65 13.16 -17.69
N LEU A 158 40.78 12.40 -18.36
CA LEU A 158 41.16 11.42 -19.37
C LEU A 158 41.29 12.02 -20.79
N GLY A 159 40.77 13.24 -21.01
CA GLY A 159 40.76 13.90 -22.31
C GLY A 159 41.79 15.02 -22.48
N ASP A 160 42.55 15.35 -21.42
CA ASP A 160 43.59 16.39 -21.41
C ASP A 160 45.00 15.87 -21.81
N ASP A 161 45.09 14.76 -22.55
CA ASP A 161 46.30 14.27 -23.26
C ASP A 161 46.26 14.61 -24.77
#